data_AF-A0AAE3WGB6-F1
#
_entry.id   AF-A0AAE3WGB6-F1
#
_cell.length_a   1.000
_cell.length_b   1.000
_cell.length_c   1.000
_cell.angle_alpha   90.00
_cell.angle_beta   90.00
_cell.angle_gamma   90.00
#
_symmetry.space_group_name_H-M   'P 1'
#
loop_
_entity.id
_entity.type
_entity.pdbx_description
1 polymer ?
#
loop_
_entity_poly.entity_id
_entity_poly.type
_entity_poly.pdbx_seq_one_letter_code
_entity_poly.pdbx_strand_id
1 'polypeptide(L)'
;MNTRLTRLLSTVAALGLGAGLAQADQVFNDDVIVDGSLCVGFDCVNGESFGFDTIRLKENNVRIKFDDTSASASFPNRDWQLTANDSANGGANKFSIDDVTGNRTPFTIEAAAPSHSLYVDDGGRIGFGTSTPAVDLHSVSGNTPTLRLAQDGSSGFASQTWDLAGNETNFFIRDASNGSTLPFRIRPGSPSNAIYIDTDGDVGFGDSSPDASVDIQGSGGDTKLRLEETNASSAARTVAEFINNGRPDLVLANSSTSNEWSIGGGTNIVMKAGALGSTPGSKTTHFTLTNSGDLTITGTLTTGGTTCGGGCDLVFTDDYDLPSVKEHAEKMFALGYLPNVGPTIENQPINLSDKLGRMLNELEHAHIFIAQQDERLTRQDAQIAELTASLQTLQARLDSE
;
A
#
# COMPACT_ATOMS: atom_id res chain seq x y z
N MET A 1 -92.10 1.40 103.39
CA MET A 1 -92.57 1.59 102.00
C MET A 1 -91.43 1.16 101.07
N ASN A 2 -91.64 0.04 100.36
CA ASN A 2 -90.91 -0.58 99.25
C ASN A 2 -89.37 -0.80 99.39
N THR A 3 -88.84 -1.94 99.87
CA THR A 3 -88.64 -3.29 99.28
C THR A 3 -87.89 -3.42 97.95
N ARG A 4 -86.70 -4.08 98.08
CA ARG A 4 -86.07 -5.11 97.22
C ARG A 4 -85.51 -4.71 95.84
N LEU A 5 -84.25 -5.05 95.55
CA LEU A 5 -83.90 -6.21 94.70
C LEU A 5 -82.38 -6.45 94.60
N THR A 6 -82.02 -7.73 94.68
CA THR A 6 -80.74 -8.41 94.43
C THR A 6 -80.33 -8.35 92.94
N ARG A 7 -79.01 -8.30 92.63
CA ARG A 7 -78.37 -8.83 91.39
C ARG A 7 -76.84 -8.73 91.53
N LEU A 8 -76.14 -9.85 91.72
CA LEU A 8 -75.52 -10.75 90.71
C LEU A 8 -74.12 -10.26 90.24
N LEU A 9 -73.10 -11.01 90.67
CA LEU A 9 -71.75 -11.03 90.11
C LEU A 9 -71.79 -11.51 88.65
N SER A 10 -71.07 -10.84 87.75
CA SER A 10 -70.54 -11.48 86.54
C SER A 10 -69.38 -10.68 85.91
N THR A 11 -68.20 -11.30 85.98
CA THR A 11 -67.13 -11.35 84.96
C THR A 11 -66.55 -10.05 84.40
N VAL A 12 -65.35 -9.71 84.89
CA VAL A 12 -64.35 -8.88 84.21
C VAL A 12 -63.85 -9.66 82.99
N ALA A 13 -64.31 -9.29 81.80
CA ALA A 13 -63.70 -9.71 80.54
C ALA A 13 -62.47 -8.83 80.30
N ALA A 14 -61.28 -9.43 80.42
CA ALA A 14 -60.03 -8.82 79.98
C ALA A 14 -60.07 -8.69 78.44
N LEU A 15 -60.47 -7.51 77.95
CA LEU A 15 -60.14 -7.08 76.60
C LEU A 15 -58.63 -6.83 76.56
N GLY A 16 -57.86 -7.87 76.25
CA GLY A 16 -56.51 -7.70 75.74
C GLY A 16 -56.62 -6.98 74.40
N LEU A 17 -56.59 -5.65 74.42
CA LEU A 17 -56.30 -4.85 73.24
C LEU A 17 -54.91 -5.30 72.77
N GLY A 18 -54.89 -6.13 71.74
CA GLY A 18 -53.71 -6.26 70.89
C GLY A 18 -53.43 -4.87 70.35
N ALA A 19 -52.46 -4.18 70.95
CA ALA A 19 -51.87 -2.99 70.38
C ALA A 19 -51.17 -3.45 69.09
N GLY A 20 -51.92 -3.45 67.98
CA GLY A 20 -51.32 -3.44 66.67
C GLY A 20 -50.38 -2.26 66.62
N LEU A 21 -49.12 -2.49 66.22
CA LEU A 21 -48.20 -1.40 65.92
C LEU A 21 -48.88 -0.54 64.86
N ALA A 22 -49.36 0.64 65.24
CA ALA A 22 -49.83 1.62 64.28
C ALA A 22 -48.61 2.04 63.45
N GLN A 23 -48.56 1.57 62.21
CA GLN A 23 -47.64 2.09 61.20
C GLN A 23 -48.18 3.48 60.80
N ALA A 24 -47.84 4.48 61.60
CA ALA A 24 -48.17 5.87 61.30
C ALA A 24 -46.97 6.46 60.54
N ASP A 25 -47.09 6.54 59.22
CA ASP A 25 -46.11 7.24 58.39
C ASP A 25 -46.20 8.75 58.68
N GLN A 26 -45.04 9.42 58.74
CA GLN A 26 -45.00 10.87 58.77
C GLN A 26 -45.22 11.38 57.35
N VAL A 27 -46.42 11.88 57.09
CA VAL A 27 -46.76 12.53 55.83
C VAL A 27 -46.81 14.04 56.05
N PHE A 28 -45.96 14.76 55.33
CA PHE A 28 -46.03 16.21 55.23
C PHE A 28 -46.87 16.53 53.99
N ASN A 29 -48.04 17.13 54.19
CA ASN A 29 -48.98 17.44 53.10
C ASN A 29 -48.59 18.69 52.29
N ASP A 30 -47.41 19.24 52.55
CA ASP A 30 -46.84 20.43 51.92
C ASP A 30 -45.32 20.27 51.81
N ASP A 31 -44.66 21.24 51.18
CA ASP A 31 -43.21 21.27 51.01
C ASP A 31 -42.47 21.14 52.36
N VAL A 32 -41.48 20.24 52.40
CA VAL A 32 -40.63 20.05 53.57
C VAL A 32 -39.30 20.76 53.34
N ILE A 33 -39.05 21.80 54.13
CA ILE A 33 -37.74 22.46 54.19
C ILE A 33 -37.01 21.93 55.41
N VAL A 34 -35.92 21.20 55.17
CA VAL A 34 -34.97 20.82 56.22
C VAL A 34 -33.86 21.86 56.25
N ASP A 35 -33.82 22.69 57.29
CA ASP A 35 -32.71 23.63 57.51
C ASP A 35 -31.53 22.87 58.13
N GLY A 36 -30.38 22.85 57.44
CA GLY A 36 -29.20 22.06 57.81
C GLY A 36 -29.06 20.77 56.99
N SER A 37 -29.11 19.62 57.66
CA SER A 37 -28.81 18.32 57.05
C SER A 37 -29.87 17.25 57.35
N LEU A 38 -30.06 16.32 56.40
CA LEU A 38 -30.96 15.17 56.52
C LEU A 38 -30.17 13.85 56.50
N CYS A 39 -30.47 12.94 57.43
CA CYS A 39 -30.03 11.54 57.33
C CYS A 39 -31.22 10.63 57.04
N VAL A 40 -31.07 9.73 56.06
CA VAL A 40 -32.07 8.70 55.72
C VAL A 40 -31.41 7.32 55.71
N GLY A 41 -32.02 6.38 56.44
CA GLY A 41 -31.59 4.99 56.50
C GLY A 41 -31.49 4.44 57.94
N PHE A 42 -31.49 3.11 58.07
CA PHE A 42 -31.43 2.39 59.35
C PHE A 42 -30.18 2.70 60.18
N ASP A 43 -29.08 3.13 59.56
CA ASP A 43 -27.83 3.42 60.27
C ASP A 43 -27.66 4.91 60.64
N CYS A 44 -28.69 5.72 60.46
CA CYS A 44 -28.74 7.10 60.99
C CYS A 44 -28.80 7.11 62.52
N VAL A 45 -28.14 8.07 63.16
CA VAL A 45 -28.07 8.13 64.63
C VAL A 45 -28.39 9.53 65.15
N ASN A 46 -29.02 9.60 66.32
CA ASN A 46 -29.35 10.87 66.95
C ASN A 46 -28.09 11.64 67.37
N GLY A 47 -28.01 12.92 67.01
CA GLY A 47 -26.88 13.79 67.32
C GLY A 47 -25.64 13.57 66.44
N GLU A 48 -25.79 12.99 65.24
CA GLU A 48 -24.65 12.79 64.33
C GLU A 48 -24.07 14.11 63.79
N SER A 49 -22.76 14.11 63.52
CA SER A 49 -22.09 15.23 62.86
C SER A 49 -22.14 15.06 61.34
N PHE A 50 -22.64 16.08 60.65
CA PHE A 50 -22.82 16.07 59.20
C PHE A 50 -21.64 16.70 58.43
N GLY A 51 -20.84 17.55 59.08
CA GLY A 51 -19.77 18.27 58.38
C GLY A 51 -20.32 19.14 57.25
N PHE A 52 -19.96 18.81 56.01
CA PHE A 52 -20.44 19.48 54.79
C PHE A 52 -21.56 18.72 54.07
N ASP A 53 -21.99 17.56 54.58
CA ASP A 53 -23.05 16.76 53.94
C ASP A 53 -24.43 17.40 54.16
N THR A 54 -25.10 17.78 53.08
CA THR A 54 -26.50 18.23 53.14
C THR A 54 -27.47 17.05 53.29
N ILE A 55 -27.20 15.93 52.61
CA ILE A 55 -27.98 14.68 52.72
C ILE A 55 -27.03 13.52 52.89
N ARG A 56 -27.30 12.65 53.86
CA ARG A 56 -26.56 11.41 54.09
C ARG A 56 -27.50 10.21 54.02
N LEU A 57 -27.20 9.27 53.13
CA LEU A 57 -27.88 7.98 53.07
C LEU A 57 -27.02 6.95 53.79
N LYS A 58 -27.56 6.26 54.82
CA LYS A 58 -26.77 5.34 55.66
C LYS A 58 -27.47 4.00 55.83
N GLU A 59 -27.09 3.04 54.99
CA GLU A 59 -27.39 1.61 55.08
C GLU A 59 -26.36 0.83 54.26
N ASN A 60 -26.45 -0.51 54.27
CA ASN A 60 -25.68 -1.35 53.36
C ASN A 60 -26.08 -1.17 51.88
N ASN A 61 -27.32 -0.78 51.59
CA ASN A 61 -27.91 -0.77 50.24
C ASN A 61 -28.63 0.56 49.92
N VAL A 62 -27.87 1.65 49.81
CA VAL A 62 -28.46 2.98 49.62
C VAL A 62 -28.83 3.26 48.16
N ARG A 63 -30.03 3.78 47.92
CA ARG A 63 -30.58 4.10 46.60
C ARG A 63 -31.38 5.39 46.63
N ILE A 64 -31.41 6.11 45.50
CA ILE A 64 -32.41 7.15 45.23
C ILE A 64 -33.20 6.67 44.01
N LYS A 65 -34.45 6.28 44.21
CA LYS A 65 -35.34 5.82 43.13
C LYS A 65 -36.23 6.98 42.67
N PHE A 66 -36.28 7.18 41.36
CA PHE A 66 -37.27 7.99 40.66
C PHE A 66 -38.33 7.03 40.11
N ASP A 67 -39.46 6.94 40.81
CA ASP A 67 -40.59 6.07 40.49
C ASP A 67 -41.62 6.87 39.70
N ASP A 68 -41.74 6.60 38.39
CA ASP A 68 -42.65 7.33 37.51
C ASP A 68 -44.02 6.63 37.48
N THR A 69 -45.01 7.28 38.10
CA THR A 69 -46.37 6.74 38.23
C THR A 69 -47.28 7.05 37.03
N SER A 70 -46.73 7.64 35.95
CA SER A 70 -47.48 8.03 34.76
C SER A 70 -48.08 6.81 34.06
N ALA A 71 -49.42 6.74 34.02
CA ALA A 71 -50.15 5.62 33.43
C ALA A 71 -50.60 5.86 31.97
N SER A 72 -50.46 7.09 31.46
CA SER A 72 -50.83 7.44 30.08
C SER A 72 -49.63 7.27 29.15
N ALA A 73 -49.87 6.71 27.96
CA ALA A 73 -48.86 6.63 26.91
C ALA A 73 -48.39 7.99 26.36
N SER A 74 -49.04 9.09 26.75
CA SER A 74 -48.64 10.45 26.38
C SER A 74 -47.50 11.03 27.22
N PHE A 75 -47.09 10.35 28.30
CA PHE A 75 -45.98 10.76 29.15
C PHE A 75 -44.87 9.70 29.16
N PRO A 76 -43.60 10.08 29.33
CA PRO A 76 -42.56 9.14 29.74
C PRO A 76 -42.98 8.38 31.01
N ASN A 77 -42.52 7.15 31.18
CA ASN A 77 -42.89 6.27 32.29
C ASN A 77 -41.75 5.33 32.71
N ARG A 78 -40.51 5.80 32.61
CA ARG A 78 -39.31 5.02 32.94
C ARG A 78 -38.86 5.35 34.36
N ASP A 79 -38.71 4.31 35.16
CA ASP A 79 -38.13 4.40 36.50
C ASP A 79 -36.61 4.40 36.41
N TRP A 80 -36.01 5.40 37.05
CA TRP A 80 -34.56 5.54 37.16
C TRP A 80 -34.10 5.39 38.60
N GLN A 81 -32.86 4.98 38.81
CA GLN A 81 -32.28 4.90 40.15
C GLN A 81 -30.82 5.30 40.16
N LEU A 82 -30.42 6.08 41.18
CA LEU A 82 -29.02 6.25 41.54
C LEU A 82 -28.65 5.15 42.54
N THR A 83 -27.63 4.38 42.20
CA THR A 83 -27.20 3.20 42.95
C THR A 83 -25.76 3.35 43.41
N ALA A 84 -25.52 3.27 44.71
CA ALA A 84 -24.19 3.10 45.28
C ALA A 84 -24.00 1.68 45.82
N ASN A 85 -22.98 1.00 45.31
CA ASN A 85 -22.58 -0.39 45.60
C ASN A 85 -23.65 -1.45 45.27
N ASP A 86 -23.20 -2.66 44.94
CA ASP A 86 -24.10 -3.82 44.81
C ASP A 86 -24.59 -4.32 46.18
N SER A 87 -25.78 -4.93 46.18
CA SER A 87 -26.40 -5.47 47.39
C SER A 87 -26.04 -6.92 47.72
N ALA A 88 -25.41 -7.62 46.77
CA ALA A 88 -24.90 -8.95 46.99
C ALA A 88 -23.61 -8.93 47.81
N ASN A 89 -23.44 -9.92 48.70
CA ASN A 89 -22.18 -10.07 49.43
C ASN A 89 -21.03 -10.34 48.44
N GLY A 90 -19.98 -9.52 48.48
CA GLY A 90 -18.88 -9.55 47.52
C GLY A 90 -19.21 -8.92 46.16
N GLY A 91 -20.31 -8.16 46.04
CA GLY A 91 -20.67 -7.41 44.84
C GLY A 91 -19.73 -6.22 44.56
N ALA A 92 -19.94 -5.54 43.44
CA ALA A 92 -19.09 -4.45 43.02
C ALA A 92 -19.26 -3.19 43.88
N ASN A 93 -18.13 -2.55 44.23
CA ASN A 93 -18.11 -1.20 44.78
C ASN A 93 -18.20 -0.22 43.62
N LYS A 94 -19.29 0.55 43.51
CA LYS A 94 -19.58 1.37 42.32
C LYS A 94 -20.59 2.48 42.58
N PHE A 95 -20.69 3.40 41.63
CA PHE A 95 -21.81 4.32 41.48
C PHE A 95 -22.43 4.15 40.09
N SER A 96 -23.74 3.97 40.01
CA SER A 96 -24.45 3.65 38.78
C SER A 96 -25.73 4.46 38.60
N ILE A 97 -26.10 4.68 37.33
CA ILE A 97 -27.42 5.15 36.92
C ILE A 97 -28.13 3.95 36.29
N ASP A 98 -29.23 3.51 36.89
CA ASP A 98 -30.00 2.33 36.47
C ASP A 98 -31.33 2.74 35.85
N ASP A 99 -31.66 2.15 34.70
CA ASP A 99 -33.03 2.08 34.13
C ASP A 99 -33.70 0.84 34.73
N VAL A 100 -34.47 1.05 35.80
CA VAL A 100 -35.10 -0.02 36.58
C VAL A 100 -36.19 -0.70 35.76
N THR A 101 -37.01 0.07 35.04
CA THR A 101 -38.07 -0.48 34.18
C THR A 101 -37.48 -1.32 33.05
N GLY A 102 -36.37 -0.87 32.45
CA GLY A 102 -35.68 -1.56 31.36
C GLY A 102 -34.72 -2.65 31.80
N ASN A 103 -34.46 -2.79 33.11
CA ASN A 103 -33.45 -3.67 33.70
C ASN A 103 -32.06 -3.49 33.06
N ARG A 104 -31.60 -2.24 33.00
CA ARG A 104 -30.32 -1.85 32.39
C ARG A 104 -29.57 -0.88 33.30
N THR A 105 -28.26 -0.86 33.14
CA THR A 105 -27.39 0.12 33.82
C THR A 105 -26.59 0.87 32.76
N PRO A 106 -27.11 1.98 32.21
CA PRO A 106 -26.42 2.70 31.15
C PRO A 106 -25.09 3.33 31.56
N PHE A 107 -24.89 3.62 32.85
CA PHE A 107 -23.67 4.25 33.35
C PHE A 107 -23.22 3.63 34.66
N THR A 108 -21.91 3.38 34.79
CA THR A 108 -21.27 2.90 36.01
C THR A 108 -19.85 3.44 36.11
N ILE A 109 -19.49 3.93 37.30
CA ILE A 109 -18.10 4.16 37.70
C ILE A 109 -17.79 3.20 38.85
N GLU A 110 -16.82 2.32 38.66
CA GLU A 110 -16.34 1.43 39.72
C GLU A 110 -15.43 2.18 40.71
N ALA A 111 -15.37 1.67 41.94
CA ALA A 111 -14.41 2.13 42.93
C ALA A 111 -12.98 1.99 42.40
N ALA A 112 -12.12 2.94 42.79
CA ALA A 112 -10.73 3.07 42.34
C ALA A 112 -10.53 3.53 40.88
N ALA A 113 -11.58 3.87 40.13
CA ALA A 113 -11.42 4.68 38.92
C ALA A 113 -10.62 5.97 39.25
N PRO A 114 -9.46 6.22 38.62
CA PRO A 114 -8.64 7.38 38.93
C PRO A 114 -9.36 8.70 38.63
N SER A 115 -8.90 9.78 39.26
CA SER A 115 -9.34 11.14 38.92
C SER A 115 -9.25 11.36 37.41
N HIS A 116 -10.32 11.93 36.85
CA HIS A 116 -10.41 12.27 35.43
C HIS A 116 -10.40 11.06 34.48
N SER A 117 -10.89 9.89 34.95
CA SER A 117 -11.12 8.73 34.08
C SER A 117 -12.06 9.07 32.91
N LEU A 118 -13.10 9.84 33.18
CA LEU A 118 -13.93 10.55 32.21
C LEU A 118 -14.13 11.97 32.73
N TYR A 119 -13.73 12.96 31.94
CA TYR A 119 -13.85 14.38 32.31
C TYR A 119 -14.47 15.17 31.15
N VAL A 120 -15.44 16.01 31.45
CA VAL A 120 -16.00 16.96 30.49
C VAL A 120 -15.63 18.35 30.98
N ASP A 121 -14.89 19.10 30.17
CA ASP A 121 -14.45 20.44 30.54
C ASP A 121 -15.50 21.51 30.20
N ASP A 122 -15.23 22.77 30.56
CA ASP A 122 -16.12 23.92 30.32
C ASP A 122 -16.20 24.34 28.84
N GLY A 123 -15.32 23.81 27.99
CA GLY A 123 -15.38 23.91 26.53
C GLY A 123 -16.21 22.79 25.87
N GLY A 124 -16.70 21.82 26.65
CA GLY A 124 -17.46 20.68 26.13
C GLY A 124 -16.59 19.55 25.57
N ARG A 125 -15.28 19.56 25.82
CA ARG A 125 -14.34 18.51 25.38
C ARG A 125 -14.30 17.36 26.37
N ILE A 126 -14.07 16.15 25.87
CA ILE A 126 -14.03 14.92 26.66
C ILE A 126 -12.58 14.46 26.83
N GLY A 127 -12.13 14.40 28.08
CA GLY A 127 -10.85 13.82 28.49
C GLY A 127 -11.01 12.40 29.01
N PHE A 128 -10.16 11.50 28.51
CA PHE A 128 -9.94 10.16 29.08
C PHE A 128 -8.57 10.15 29.76
N GLY A 129 -8.56 10.09 31.09
CA GLY A 129 -7.34 10.16 31.91
C GLY A 129 -6.74 11.56 32.05
N THR A 130 -7.49 12.63 31.72
CA THR A 130 -7.01 14.01 31.81
C THR A 130 -8.15 14.99 32.13
N SER A 131 -7.88 16.00 32.95
CA SER A 131 -8.77 17.14 33.21
C SER A 131 -8.52 18.34 32.31
N THR A 132 -7.52 18.28 31.44
CA THR A 132 -7.17 19.34 30.50
C THR A 132 -7.18 18.81 29.06
N PRO A 133 -8.34 18.37 28.54
CA PRO A 133 -8.44 17.97 27.14
C PRO A 133 -8.05 19.15 26.23
N ALA A 134 -7.27 18.90 25.18
CA ALA A 134 -6.82 19.95 24.26
C ALA A 134 -7.73 20.05 23.03
N VAL A 135 -8.33 18.94 22.64
CA VAL A 135 -9.25 18.76 21.51
C VAL A 135 -10.50 18.01 21.98
N ASP A 136 -11.53 17.92 21.14
CA ASP A 136 -12.85 17.38 21.48
C ASP A 136 -12.82 16.01 22.16
N LEU A 137 -11.95 15.10 21.70
CA LEU A 137 -11.66 13.83 22.38
C LEU A 137 -10.15 13.70 22.63
N HIS A 138 -9.75 13.73 23.90
CA HIS A 138 -8.34 13.65 24.28
C HIS A 138 -8.10 12.46 25.23
N SER A 139 -7.34 11.47 24.75
CA SER A 139 -6.91 10.32 25.55
C SER A 139 -5.45 10.44 25.98
N VAL A 140 -5.20 10.35 27.28
CA VAL A 140 -3.86 10.37 27.87
C VAL A 140 -3.58 9.04 28.56
N SER A 141 -2.57 8.34 28.08
CA SER A 141 -2.07 7.08 28.65
C SER A 141 -0.55 7.13 28.70
N GLY A 142 0.06 6.48 29.70
CA GLY A 142 1.52 6.42 29.85
C GLY A 142 2.24 5.69 28.72
N ASN A 143 1.51 4.89 27.93
CA ASN A 143 2.03 4.27 26.71
C ASN A 143 0.88 3.98 25.75
N THR A 144 1.09 4.26 24.46
CA THR A 144 0.21 3.86 23.35
C THR A 144 -1.28 4.15 23.61
N PRO A 145 -1.69 5.43 23.80
CA PRO A 145 -3.10 5.79 23.79
C PRO A 145 -3.79 5.22 22.54
N THR A 146 -4.97 4.64 22.74
CA THR A 146 -5.64 3.80 21.74
C THR A 146 -7.14 4.04 21.78
N LEU A 147 -7.77 4.08 20.60
CA LEU A 147 -9.20 3.87 20.41
C LEU A 147 -9.42 2.45 19.85
N ARG A 148 -10.30 1.69 20.49
CA ARG A 148 -10.67 0.33 20.06
C ARG A 148 -12.05 0.31 19.43
N LEU A 149 -12.14 -0.33 18.26
CA LEU A 149 -13.38 -0.70 17.59
C LEU A 149 -13.51 -2.22 17.66
N ALA A 150 -14.47 -2.74 18.42
CA ALA A 150 -14.65 -4.18 18.63
C ALA A 150 -16.05 -4.62 18.22
N GLN A 151 -16.12 -5.53 17.25
CA GLN A 151 -17.30 -6.30 16.90
C GLN A 151 -17.24 -7.62 17.68
N ASP A 152 -18.24 -7.87 18.53
CA ASP A 152 -18.27 -9.00 19.48
C ASP A 152 -19.05 -10.23 18.98
N GLY A 153 -19.74 -10.11 17.85
CA GLY A 153 -20.52 -11.17 17.23
C GLY A 153 -21.94 -11.36 17.77
N SER A 154 -22.36 -10.53 18.73
CA SER A 154 -23.73 -10.51 19.26
C SER A 154 -24.81 -10.33 18.18
N SER A 155 -24.45 -9.72 17.05
CA SER A 155 -25.32 -9.50 15.89
C SER A 155 -25.14 -10.51 14.74
N GLY A 156 -24.50 -11.67 15.00
CA GLY A 156 -24.38 -12.77 14.03
C GLY A 156 -23.22 -12.64 13.02
N PHE A 157 -22.37 -11.63 13.15
CA PHE A 157 -21.15 -11.47 12.37
C PHE A 157 -19.94 -12.03 13.12
N ALA A 158 -18.88 -12.42 12.41
CA ALA A 158 -17.64 -12.88 13.06
C ALA A 158 -17.02 -11.75 13.89
N SER A 159 -16.49 -12.06 15.07
CA SER A 159 -15.85 -11.04 15.91
C SER A 159 -14.61 -10.45 15.22
N GLN A 160 -14.44 -9.14 15.30
CA GLN A 160 -13.30 -8.43 14.70
C GLN A 160 -12.96 -7.21 15.55
N THR A 161 -11.67 -7.03 15.85
CA THR A 161 -11.18 -5.91 16.67
C THR A 161 -10.09 -5.13 15.94
N TRP A 162 -10.28 -3.81 15.88
CA TRP A 162 -9.32 -2.86 15.32
C TRP A 162 -8.92 -1.84 16.37
N ASP A 163 -7.64 -1.49 16.39
CA ASP A 163 -7.12 -0.41 17.23
C ASP A 163 -6.54 0.72 16.36
N LEU A 164 -6.91 1.95 16.68
CA LEU A 164 -6.25 3.18 16.20
C LEU A 164 -5.39 3.70 17.35
N ALA A 165 -4.08 3.73 17.16
CA ALA A 165 -3.16 4.02 18.25
C ALA A 165 -1.92 4.80 17.79
N GLY A 166 -1.25 5.44 18.75
CA GLY A 166 -0.01 6.16 18.49
C GLY A 166 0.91 6.19 19.70
N ASN A 167 2.22 6.18 19.46
CA ASN A 167 3.26 6.30 20.47
C ASN A 167 4.54 6.94 19.87
N GLU A 168 5.63 6.98 20.63
CA GLU A 168 6.91 7.57 20.24
C GLU A 168 7.59 6.88 19.05
N THR A 169 7.10 5.71 18.63
CA THR A 169 7.67 4.94 17.51
C THR A 169 6.83 5.03 16.24
N ASN A 170 5.50 5.18 16.35
CA ASN A 170 4.57 5.31 15.22
C ASN A 170 3.12 5.63 15.63
N PHE A 171 2.38 6.19 14.67
CA PHE A 171 0.91 6.11 14.56
C PHE A 171 0.54 4.91 13.68
N PHE A 172 -0.49 4.14 14.04
CA PHE A 172 -0.83 2.90 13.33
C PHE A 172 -2.29 2.47 13.47
N ILE A 173 -2.71 1.62 12.52
CA ILE A 173 -3.93 0.81 12.60
C ILE A 173 -3.50 -0.64 12.83
N ARG A 174 -4.07 -1.28 13.86
CA ARG A 174 -3.78 -2.68 14.21
C ARG A 174 -5.00 -3.57 14.04
N ASP A 175 -4.81 -4.69 13.34
CA ASP A 175 -5.76 -5.80 13.36
C ASP A 175 -5.49 -6.67 14.59
N ALA A 176 -6.20 -6.40 15.68
CA ALA A 176 -5.98 -7.09 16.95
C ALA A 176 -6.47 -8.55 16.92
N SER A 177 -7.38 -8.88 16.01
CA SER A 177 -7.95 -10.23 15.87
C SER A 177 -7.05 -11.16 15.05
N ASN A 178 -6.40 -10.66 14.01
CA ASN A 178 -5.62 -11.47 13.07
C ASN A 178 -4.11 -11.29 13.28
N GLY A 179 -3.63 -11.70 14.46
CA GLY A 179 -2.21 -11.74 14.77
C GLY A 179 -1.57 -10.39 15.11
N SER A 180 -2.37 -9.36 15.44
CA SER A 180 -1.87 -8.02 15.77
C SER A 180 -1.04 -7.39 14.65
N THR A 181 -1.41 -7.67 13.40
CA THR A 181 -0.74 -7.08 12.23
C THR A 181 -0.98 -5.58 12.17
N LEU A 182 -0.04 -4.86 11.57
CA LEU A 182 -0.03 -3.41 11.48
C LEU A 182 -0.09 -2.97 10.01
N PRO A 183 -1.26 -3.10 9.34
CA PRO A 183 -1.41 -2.83 7.92
C PRO A 183 -1.16 -1.36 7.54
N PHE A 184 -1.27 -0.43 8.48
CA PHE A 184 -0.98 0.98 8.27
C PHE A 184 -0.08 1.52 9.38
N ARG A 185 0.97 2.27 9.01
CA ARG A 185 1.92 2.86 9.96
C ARG A 185 2.52 4.16 9.40
N ILE A 186 2.52 5.21 10.22
CA ILE A 186 3.28 6.44 10.01
C ILE A 186 4.28 6.59 11.16
N ARG A 187 5.56 6.83 10.85
CA ARG A 187 6.59 7.08 11.88
C ARG A 187 6.67 8.57 12.21
N PRO A 188 7.05 8.95 13.45
CA PRO A 188 7.31 10.34 13.78
C PRO A 188 8.37 10.93 12.85
N GLY A 189 8.17 12.17 12.43
CA GLY A 189 9.06 12.87 11.49
C GLY A 189 8.79 12.56 10.00
N SER A 190 7.77 11.77 9.66
CA SER A 190 7.30 11.67 8.27
C SER A 190 6.96 13.06 7.73
N PRO A 191 7.39 13.42 6.50
CA PRO A 191 7.12 14.73 5.93
C PRO A 191 5.64 14.95 5.69
N SER A 192 5.24 16.22 5.59
CA SER A 192 3.92 16.60 5.07
C SER A 192 3.69 15.95 3.70
N ASN A 193 2.44 15.59 3.40
CA ASN A 193 2.02 15.02 2.12
C ASN A 193 2.75 13.72 1.74
N ALA A 194 3.28 12.97 2.73
CA ALA A 194 3.87 11.65 2.49
C ALA A 194 2.90 10.69 1.77
N ILE A 195 1.61 10.80 2.11
CA ILE A 195 0.48 10.30 1.33
C ILE A 195 -0.57 11.42 1.36
N TYR A 196 -0.98 11.89 0.19
CA TYR A 196 -2.00 12.93 0.02
C TYR A 196 -3.05 12.44 -0.96
N ILE A 197 -4.33 12.66 -0.65
CA ILE A 197 -5.45 12.33 -1.53
C ILE A 197 -6.13 13.66 -1.85
N ASP A 198 -6.08 14.07 -3.12
CA ASP A 198 -6.68 15.33 -3.56
C ASP A 198 -8.21 15.18 -3.76
N THR A 199 -8.87 16.31 -3.95
CA THR A 199 -10.30 16.48 -4.12
C THR A 199 -10.87 15.82 -5.37
N ASP A 200 -10.05 15.55 -6.39
CA ASP A 200 -10.40 14.78 -7.58
C ASP A 200 -10.13 13.27 -7.44
N GLY A 201 -9.53 12.85 -6.32
CA GLY A 201 -9.24 11.46 -5.98
C GLY A 201 -7.82 11.02 -6.35
N ASP A 202 -7.00 11.90 -6.92
CA ASP A 202 -5.61 11.60 -7.25
C ASP A 202 -4.76 11.46 -5.98
N VAL A 203 -3.79 10.52 -6.00
CA VAL A 203 -2.97 10.19 -4.83
C VAL A 203 -1.52 10.62 -5.05
N GLY A 204 -1.06 11.56 -4.24
CA GLY A 204 0.32 12.03 -4.19
C GLY A 204 1.15 11.31 -3.13
N PHE A 205 2.34 10.86 -3.51
CA PHE A 205 3.39 10.38 -2.61
C PHE A 205 4.50 11.42 -2.55
N GLY A 206 4.48 12.26 -1.51
CA GLY A 206 5.36 13.42 -1.39
C GLY A 206 4.86 14.66 -2.15
N ASP A 207 3.63 14.62 -2.68
CA ASP A 207 3.03 15.68 -3.50
C ASP A 207 1.67 16.09 -2.94
N SER A 208 1.40 17.40 -2.82
CA SER A 208 0.11 17.97 -2.41
C SER A 208 -0.75 18.46 -3.58
N SER A 209 -0.24 18.37 -4.79
CA SER A 209 -0.92 18.75 -6.03
C SER A 209 -0.55 17.73 -7.11
N PRO A 210 -0.96 16.45 -6.94
CA PRO A 210 -0.60 15.40 -7.87
C PRO A 210 -1.06 15.74 -9.30
N ASP A 211 -0.18 15.58 -10.28
CA ASP A 211 -0.49 15.84 -11.70
C ASP A 211 -1.12 14.61 -12.42
N ALA A 212 -1.26 13.49 -11.70
CA ALA A 212 -1.82 12.24 -12.18
C ALA A 212 -2.42 11.41 -11.02
N SER A 213 -3.28 10.44 -11.36
CA SER A 213 -3.97 9.60 -10.37
C SER A 213 -3.08 8.87 -9.38
N VAL A 214 -1.83 8.59 -9.77
CA VAL A 214 -0.76 8.26 -8.83
C VAL A 214 0.44 9.10 -9.22
N ASP A 215 0.84 10.01 -8.34
CA ASP A 215 2.03 10.83 -8.51
C ASP A 215 3.05 10.54 -7.42
N ILE A 216 4.31 10.36 -7.80
CA ILE A 216 5.43 10.12 -6.88
C ILE A 216 6.45 11.23 -7.10
N GLN A 217 6.49 12.16 -6.17
CA GLN A 217 7.36 13.33 -6.24
C GLN A 217 8.40 13.30 -5.13
N GLY A 218 9.64 13.63 -5.48
CA GLY A 218 10.74 13.72 -4.54
C GLY A 218 11.76 14.76 -4.98
N SER A 219 12.39 15.41 -4.02
CA SER A 219 13.38 16.48 -4.23
C SER A 219 14.81 16.08 -3.86
N GLY A 220 15.02 14.83 -3.44
CA GLY A 220 16.30 14.31 -2.95
C GLY A 220 17.26 13.78 -4.03
N GLY A 221 16.95 13.95 -5.32
CA GLY A 221 17.78 13.53 -6.45
C GLY A 221 17.42 12.16 -7.07
N ASP A 222 16.93 11.20 -6.28
CA ASP A 222 16.59 9.85 -6.73
C ASP A 222 15.15 9.45 -6.37
N THR A 223 14.16 9.99 -7.09
CA THR A 223 12.76 9.57 -6.98
C THR A 223 12.52 8.32 -7.83
N LYS A 224 11.95 7.25 -7.24
CA LYS A 224 11.78 5.97 -7.94
C LYS A 224 10.55 5.20 -7.51
N LEU A 225 9.93 4.52 -8.47
CA LEU A 225 9.01 3.42 -8.23
C LEU A 225 9.82 2.11 -8.18
N ARG A 226 9.95 1.51 -6.99
CA ARG A 226 10.59 0.19 -6.82
C ARG A 226 9.51 -0.89 -6.73
N LEU A 227 9.50 -1.80 -7.70
CA LEU A 227 8.66 -3.00 -7.71
C LEU A 227 9.57 -4.22 -7.53
N GLU A 228 9.35 -5.00 -6.48
CA GLU A 228 10.22 -6.11 -6.11
C GLU A 228 9.40 -7.32 -5.63
N GLU A 229 9.67 -8.47 -6.23
CA GLU A 229 9.18 -9.77 -5.78
C GLU A 229 10.28 -10.43 -4.93
N THR A 230 9.98 -10.72 -3.67
CA THR A 230 10.96 -11.20 -2.66
C THR A 230 10.86 -12.69 -2.37
N ASN A 231 10.03 -13.42 -3.11
CA ASN A 231 9.93 -14.87 -2.98
C ASN A 231 11.28 -15.56 -3.20
N ALA A 232 11.63 -16.48 -2.30
CA ALA A 232 12.91 -17.20 -2.35
C ALA A 232 13.07 -18.10 -3.60
N SER A 233 11.97 -18.48 -4.25
CA SER A 233 12.00 -19.31 -5.47
C SER A 233 12.20 -18.44 -6.71
N SER A 234 13.25 -18.74 -7.48
CA SER A 234 13.50 -18.11 -8.78
C SER A 234 12.57 -18.67 -9.86
N ALA A 235 11.39 -18.07 -9.99
CA ALA A 235 10.43 -18.35 -11.06
C ALA A 235 10.14 -17.07 -11.85
N ALA A 236 9.83 -17.21 -13.15
CA ALA A 236 9.35 -16.08 -13.94
C ALA A 236 8.03 -15.56 -13.36
N ARG A 237 7.94 -14.25 -13.12
CA ARG A 237 6.74 -13.58 -12.59
C ARG A 237 6.52 -12.23 -13.26
N THR A 238 5.26 -11.81 -13.30
CA THR A 238 4.87 -10.47 -13.72
C THR A 238 4.97 -9.54 -12.51
N VAL A 239 5.89 -8.57 -12.55
CA VAL A 239 6.05 -7.54 -11.50
C VAL A 239 5.34 -6.24 -11.82
N ALA A 240 5.02 -6.03 -13.11
CA ALA A 240 4.24 -4.91 -13.60
C ALA A 240 3.41 -5.38 -14.80
N GLU A 241 2.15 -4.99 -14.85
CA GLU A 241 1.21 -5.31 -15.93
C GLU A 241 0.55 -4.02 -16.40
N PHE A 242 0.57 -3.78 -17.72
CA PHE A 242 -0.04 -2.62 -18.36
C PHE A 242 -1.07 -3.10 -19.39
N ILE A 243 -2.36 -2.93 -19.08
CA ILE A 243 -3.47 -3.34 -19.93
C ILE A 243 -4.16 -2.10 -20.47
N ASN A 244 -4.34 -2.06 -21.79
CA ASN A 244 -5.07 -1.00 -22.48
C ASN A 244 -5.87 -1.58 -23.66
N ASN A 245 -6.99 -0.95 -24.04
CA ASN A 245 -7.75 -1.28 -25.26
C ASN A 245 -7.06 -0.77 -26.55
N GLY A 246 -5.74 -0.66 -26.49
CA GLY A 246 -4.83 -0.09 -27.47
C GLY A 246 -3.40 -0.45 -27.06
N ARG A 247 -2.39 0.18 -27.67
CA ARG A 247 -1.00 -0.03 -27.26
C ARG A 247 -0.78 0.58 -25.86
N PRO A 248 -0.41 -0.20 -24.83
CA PRO A 248 0.15 0.36 -23.61
C PRO A 248 1.52 0.97 -23.92
N ASP A 249 1.77 2.16 -23.39
CA ASP A 249 3.02 2.92 -23.58
C ASP A 249 3.61 3.24 -22.20
N LEU A 250 4.89 2.91 -22.02
CA LEU A 250 5.74 3.48 -20.99
C LEU A 250 6.39 4.74 -21.56
N VAL A 251 6.19 5.87 -20.89
CA VAL A 251 6.68 7.17 -21.31
C VAL A 251 7.98 7.51 -20.57
N LEU A 252 8.99 7.93 -21.33
CA LEU A 252 10.31 8.34 -20.86
C LEU A 252 10.53 9.79 -21.31
N ALA A 253 10.24 10.72 -20.42
CA ALA A 253 10.28 12.16 -20.69
C ALA A 253 11.56 12.80 -20.15
N ASN A 254 12.12 13.74 -20.90
CA ASN A 254 13.15 14.64 -20.44
C ASN A 254 12.62 16.07 -20.51
N SER A 255 12.27 16.62 -19.33
CA SER A 255 11.73 17.98 -19.20
C SER A 255 12.72 19.07 -19.63
N SER A 256 14.03 18.84 -19.46
CA SER A 256 15.06 19.82 -19.84
C SER A 256 15.22 19.99 -21.35
N THR A 257 15.01 18.91 -22.12
CA THR A 257 15.10 18.94 -23.59
C THR A 257 13.73 18.98 -24.27
N SER A 258 12.64 18.93 -23.49
CA SER A 258 11.26 18.79 -23.97
C SER A 258 11.07 17.63 -24.97
N ASN A 259 11.82 16.56 -24.80
CA ASN A 259 11.78 15.37 -25.66
C ASN A 259 11.23 14.19 -24.88
N GLU A 260 10.54 13.30 -25.58
CA GLU A 260 9.89 12.15 -24.99
C GLU A 260 10.04 10.92 -25.88
N TRP A 261 10.44 9.81 -25.27
CA TRP A 261 10.35 8.48 -25.85
C TRP A 261 9.14 7.76 -25.29
N SER A 262 8.52 6.90 -26.09
CA SER A 262 7.62 5.88 -25.56
C SER A 262 7.97 4.51 -26.07
N ILE A 263 7.93 3.55 -25.15
CA ILE A 263 8.14 2.13 -25.41
C ILE A 263 6.82 1.45 -25.14
N GLY A 264 6.33 0.68 -26.09
CA GLY A 264 5.01 0.08 -25.95
C GLY A 264 4.85 -1.17 -26.77
N GLY A 265 3.95 -2.03 -26.32
CA GLY A 265 3.73 -3.38 -26.85
C GLY A 265 2.28 -3.62 -27.26
N GLY A 266 1.94 -4.89 -27.50
CA GLY A 266 0.62 -5.33 -27.95
C GLY A 266 0.77 -6.27 -29.13
N THR A 267 0.64 -5.74 -30.34
CA THR A 267 0.92 -6.50 -31.57
C THR A 267 2.43 -6.61 -31.85
N ASN A 268 3.15 -5.51 -31.69
CA ASN A 268 4.60 -5.39 -31.92
C ASN A 268 5.21 -4.61 -30.76
N ILE A 269 6.51 -4.82 -30.49
CA ILE A 269 7.28 -3.88 -29.65
C ILE A 269 7.65 -2.70 -30.54
N VAL A 270 7.22 -1.50 -30.15
CA VAL A 270 7.48 -0.27 -30.89
C VAL A 270 8.11 0.75 -29.96
N MET A 271 9.11 1.47 -30.46
CA MET A 271 9.66 2.65 -29.80
C MET A 271 9.43 3.89 -30.66
N LYS A 272 8.88 4.94 -30.05
CA LYS A 272 8.58 6.20 -30.72
C LYS A 272 9.21 7.38 -30.00
N ALA A 273 9.52 8.44 -30.73
CA ALA A 273 10.04 9.70 -30.17
C ALA A 273 9.22 10.90 -30.65
N GLY A 274 9.13 11.93 -29.82
CA GLY A 274 8.46 13.19 -30.15
C GLY A 274 8.60 14.24 -29.05
N ALA A 275 7.83 15.32 -29.16
CA ALA A 275 7.79 16.37 -28.16
C ALA A 275 7.15 15.88 -26.85
N LEU A 276 7.59 16.45 -25.73
CA LEU A 276 7.03 16.22 -24.39
C LEU A 276 5.51 16.44 -24.36
N GLY A 277 4.77 15.48 -23.81
CA GLY A 277 3.32 15.56 -23.67
C GLY A 277 2.53 15.39 -24.99
N SER A 278 3.20 15.10 -26.11
CA SER A 278 2.51 14.81 -27.37
C SER A 278 1.83 13.44 -27.35
N THR A 279 0.69 13.33 -28.02
CA THR A 279 -0.05 12.06 -28.05
C THR A 279 0.77 10.93 -28.70
N PRO A 280 0.63 9.66 -28.25
CA PRO A 280 1.37 8.54 -28.83
C PRO A 280 1.21 8.34 -30.34
N GLY A 281 0.11 8.85 -30.93
CA GLY A 281 -0.15 8.82 -32.36
C GLY A 281 0.69 9.82 -33.17
N SER A 282 1.09 10.94 -32.57
CA SER A 282 1.86 12.00 -33.22
C SER A 282 3.37 11.75 -33.26
N LYS A 283 3.86 10.79 -32.47
CA LYS A 283 5.28 10.47 -32.36
C LYS A 283 5.78 9.64 -33.54
N THR A 284 7.03 9.87 -33.94
CA THR A 284 7.69 9.13 -35.02
C THR A 284 8.19 7.79 -34.52
N THR A 285 7.88 6.71 -35.26
CA THR A 285 8.39 5.37 -34.98
C THR A 285 9.86 5.26 -35.40
N HIS A 286 10.72 4.76 -34.51
CA HIS A 286 12.14 4.54 -34.81
C HIS A 286 12.57 3.08 -34.78
N PHE A 287 11.85 2.24 -34.05
CA PHE A 287 12.13 0.83 -33.86
C PHE A 287 10.82 0.05 -33.82
N THR A 288 10.75 -1.04 -34.58
CA THR A 288 9.64 -1.99 -34.56
C THR A 288 10.20 -3.41 -34.57
N LEU A 289 9.83 -4.21 -33.56
CA LEU A 289 10.03 -5.65 -33.54
C LEU A 289 8.66 -6.33 -33.61
N THR A 290 8.42 -7.09 -34.68
CA THR A 290 7.15 -7.78 -34.88
C THR A 290 7.04 -9.04 -34.01
N ASN A 291 5.83 -9.57 -33.88
CA ASN A 291 5.62 -10.87 -33.23
C ASN A 291 6.24 -12.06 -33.99
N SER A 292 6.56 -11.90 -35.28
CA SER A 292 7.34 -12.86 -36.08
C SER A 292 8.85 -12.74 -35.82
N GLY A 293 9.31 -11.73 -35.10
CA GLY A 293 10.72 -11.48 -34.82
C GLY A 293 11.43 -10.58 -35.85
N ASP A 294 10.70 -9.97 -36.79
CA ASP A 294 11.27 -9.07 -37.79
C ASP A 294 11.57 -7.71 -37.17
N LEU A 295 12.79 -7.21 -37.38
CA LEU A 295 13.25 -5.92 -36.89
C LEU A 295 13.28 -4.88 -38.02
N THR A 296 12.61 -3.75 -37.81
CA THR A 296 12.73 -2.56 -38.66
C THR A 296 13.22 -1.37 -37.83
N ILE A 297 14.25 -0.68 -38.33
CA ILE A 297 14.77 0.58 -37.78
C ILE A 297 14.72 1.66 -38.85
N THR A 298 14.42 2.91 -38.46
CA THR A 298 14.42 4.03 -39.42
C THR A 298 15.80 4.63 -39.65
N GLY A 299 16.74 4.40 -38.74
CA GLY A 299 18.14 4.81 -38.86
C GLY A 299 19.06 3.69 -39.33
N THR A 300 20.36 3.90 -39.16
CA THR A 300 21.41 2.92 -39.43
C THR A 300 21.69 2.02 -38.22
N LEU A 301 22.02 0.76 -38.44
CA LEU A 301 22.53 -0.14 -37.40
C LEU A 301 24.06 0.02 -37.30
N THR A 302 24.53 0.55 -36.18
CA THR A 302 25.97 0.58 -35.85
C THR A 302 26.26 -0.48 -34.79
N THR A 303 27.27 -1.31 -34.99
CA THR A 303 27.65 -2.36 -34.04
C THR A 303 29.01 -2.07 -33.40
N GLY A 304 29.17 -2.41 -32.13
CA GLY A 304 30.32 -2.02 -31.29
C GLY A 304 31.67 -2.69 -31.59
N GLY A 305 31.80 -3.40 -32.72
CA GLY A 305 33.10 -3.83 -33.26
C GLY A 305 33.78 -5.03 -32.59
N THR A 306 33.46 -6.22 -33.08
CA THR A 306 34.44 -7.32 -33.30
C THR A 306 34.30 -7.87 -34.72
N THR A 307 33.73 -7.07 -35.63
CA THR A 307 33.28 -7.43 -36.98
C THR A 307 34.36 -8.05 -37.84
N CYS A 308 35.64 -7.84 -37.54
CA CYS A 308 36.77 -8.45 -38.24
C CYS A 308 37.56 -9.39 -37.33
N GLY A 309 36.95 -10.46 -36.82
CA GLY A 309 37.67 -11.53 -36.13
C GLY A 309 38.75 -12.24 -36.98
N GLY A 310 38.77 -12.00 -38.31
CA GLY A 310 39.78 -12.46 -39.26
C GLY A 310 40.74 -11.38 -39.78
N GLY A 311 40.70 -10.15 -39.24
CA GLY A 311 41.50 -9.01 -39.69
C GLY A 311 40.88 -8.23 -40.85
N CYS A 312 40.54 -6.96 -40.62
CA CYS A 312 40.15 -6.06 -41.72
C CYS A 312 41.43 -5.57 -42.41
N ASP A 313 41.45 -5.50 -43.74
CA ASP A 313 42.54 -4.93 -44.53
C ASP A 313 43.93 -5.57 -44.28
N LEU A 314 44.01 -6.69 -43.55
CA LEU A 314 45.27 -7.40 -43.32
C LEU A 314 45.78 -8.05 -44.60
N VAL A 315 44.89 -8.36 -45.55
CA VAL A 315 45.28 -9.05 -46.79
C VAL A 315 46.18 -8.15 -47.67
N PHE A 316 46.18 -6.84 -47.43
CA PHE A 316 47.02 -5.88 -48.15
C PHE A 316 48.39 -5.61 -47.50
N THR A 317 48.68 -6.20 -46.34
CA THR A 317 49.97 -5.95 -45.68
C THR A 317 51.06 -6.86 -46.25
N ASP A 318 52.29 -6.36 -46.33
CA ASP A 318 53.43 -7.08 -46.92
C ASP A 318 53.77 -8.38 -46.15
N ASP A 319 53.38 -8.48 -44.88
CA ASP A 319 53.59 -9.62 -44.00
C ASP A 319 52.43 -10.63 -44.02
N TYR A 320 51.38 -10.38 -44.79
CA TYR A 320 50.27 -11.32 -44.95
C TYR A 320 50.67 -12.47 -45.87
N ASP A 321 50.53 -13.71 -45.38
CA ASP A 321 50.76 -14.92 -46.16
C ASP A 321 49.62 -15.14 -47.15
N LEU A 322 49.66 -14.38 -48.25
CA LEU A 322 48.65 -14.43 -49.30
C LEU A 322 48.77 -15.74 -50.09
N PRO A 323 47.77 -16.64 -50.05
CA PRO A 323 47.80 -17.85 -50.86
C PRO A 323 47.78 -17.51 -52.35
N SER A 324 48.34 -18.36 -53.19
CA SER A 324 48.19 -18.18 -54.64
C SER A 324 46.73 -18.35 -55.07
N VAL A 325 46.36 -17.76 -56.22
CA VAL A 325 45.04 -17.92 -56.83
C VAL A 325 44.61 -19.39 -56.91
N LYS A 326 45.58 -20.29 -57.20
CA LYS A 326 45.33 -21.73 -57.33
C LYS A 326 45.04 -22.37 -55.97
N GLU A 327 45.85 -22.09 -54.95
CA GLU A 327 45.68 -22.65 -53.61
C GLU A 327 44.37 -22.18 -52.96
N HIS A 328 44.02 -20.89 -53.12
CA HIS A 328 42.76 -20.37 -52.60
C HIS A 328 41.56 -20.99 -53.32
N ALA A 329 41.62 -21.16 -54.64
CA ALA A 329 40.58 -21.82 -55.41
C ALA A 329 40.41 -23.29 -55.01
N GLU A 330 41.50 -24.05 -54.87
CA GLU A 330 41.47 -25.45 -54.41
C GLU A 330 40.80 -25.56 -53.04
N LYS A 331 41.13 -24.66 -52.10
CA LYS A 331 40.53 -24.62 -50.77
C LYS A 331 39.05 -24.27 -50.82
N MET A 332 38.65 -23.27 -51.60
CA MET A 332 37.25 -22.87 -51.79
C MET A 332 36.41 -24.04 -52.34
N PHE A 333 36.88 -24.71 -53.40
CA PHE A 333 36.17 -25.84 -54.00
C PHE A 333 36.11 -27.06 -53.07
N ALA A 334 37.16 -27.30 -52.26
CA ALA A 334 37.16 -28.37 -51.26
C ALA A 334 36.19 -28.11 -50.09
N LEU A 335 36.04 -26.84 -49.66
CA LEU A 335 35.17 -26.46 -48.56
C LEU A 335 33.70 -26.28 -48.97
N GLY A 336 33.44 -25.89 -50.22
CA GLY A 336 32.09 -25.55 -50.70
C GLY A 336 31.60 -24.17 -50.22
N TYR A 337 32.48 -23.35 -49.66
CA TYR A 337 32.24 -21.98 -49.23
C TYR A 337 33.56 -21.18 -49.23
N LEU A 338 33.47 -19.86 -49.10
CA LEU A 338 34.66 -19.00 -49.04
C LEU A 338 35.39 -19.19 -47.69
N PRO A 339 36.69 -19.56 -47.69
CA PRO A 339 37.40 -19.99 -46.48
C PRO A 339 37.30 -19.06 -45.27
N ASN A 340 37.41 -17.75 -45.47
CA ASN A 340 37.40 -16.76 -44.38
C ASN A 340 35.96 -16.40 -43.93
N VAL A 341 34.98 -16.44 -44.84
CA VAL A 341 33.54 -16.25 -44.54
C VAL A 341 32.96 -17.41 -43.73
N GLY A 342 33.46 -18.62 -43.95
CA GLY A 342 32.96 -19.83 -43.31
C GLY A 342 31.58 -20.28 -43.85
N PRO A 343 31.07 -21.44 -43.40
CA PRO A 343 29.80 -21.97 -43.88
C PRO A 343 28.63 -21.08 -43.48
N THR A 344 27.57 -21.11 -44.29
CA THR A 344 26.26 -20.53 -43.96
C THR A 344 25.26 -21.68 -43.93
N ILE A 345 24.97 -22.18 -42.73
CA ILE A 345 24.12 -23.36 -42.55
C ILE A 345 22.66 -22.90 -42.62
N GLU A 346 21.86 -23.62 -43.40
CA GLU A 346 20.44 -23.35 -43.56
C GLU A 346 19.69 -23.41 -42.21
N ASN A 347 18.82 -22.44 -41.96
CA ASN A 347 18.01 -22.31 -40.73
C ASN A 347 18.80 -22.18 -39.42
N GLN A 348 20.09 -21.83 -39.48
CA GLN A 348 20.89 -21.53 -38.29
C GLN A 348 21.10 -20.02 -38.13
N PRO A 349 21.15 -19.51 -36.88
CA PRO A 349 21.42 -18.10 -36.64
C PRO A 349 22.82 -17.71 -37.15
N ILE A 350 22.92 -16.57 -37.81
CA ILE A 350 24.18 -15.98 -38.24
C ILE A 350 24.45 -14.69 -37.48
N ASN A 351 25.71 -14.48 -37.08
CA ASN A 351 26.15 -13.17 -36.62
C ASN A 351 26.39 -12.29 -37.85
N LEU A 352 25.43 -11.42 -38.18
CA LEU A 352 25.50 -10.55 -39.36
C LEU A 352 26.76 -9.67 -39.38
N SER A 353 27.18 -9.16 -38.22
CA SER A 353 28.35 -8.32 -38.09
C SER A 353 29.65 -9.06 -38.44
N ASP A 354 29.86 -10.24 -37.87
CA ASP A 354 31.04 -11.08 -38.18
C ASP A 354 31.01 -11.57 -39.64
N LYS A 355 29.83 -11.97 -40.14
CA LYS A 355 29.68 -12.42 -41.52
C LYS A 355 30.03 -11.31 -42.52
N LEU A 356 29.61 -10.06 -42.26
CA LEU A 356 29.96 -8.90 -43.10
C LEU A 356 31.46 -8.64 -43.13
N GLY A 357 32.16 -8.63 -41.98
CA GLY A 357 33.60 -8.39 -41.99
C GLY A 357 34.41 -9.51 -42.63
N ARG A 358 34.00 -10.78 -42.46
CA ARG A 358 34.64 -11.89 -43.19
C ARG A 358 34.39 -11.86 -44.70
N MET A 359 33.23 -11.36 -45.14
CA MET A 359 32.97 -11.13 -46.56
C MET A 359 33.87 -10.04 -47.13
N LEU A 360 34.14 -8.98 -46.36
CA LEU A 360 35.13 -7.97 -46.76
C LEU A 360 36.51 -8.60 -46.96
N ASN A 361 36.96 -9.44 -46.02
CA ASN A 361 38.25 -10.13 -46.14
C ASN A 361 38.36 -10.98 -47.43
N GLU A 362 37.32 -11.74 -47.80
CA GLU A 362 37.33 -12.49 -49.09
C GLU A 362 37.26 -11.57 -50.31
N LEU A 363 36.58 -10.42 -50.19
CA LEU A 363 36.56 -9.41 -51.23
C LEU A 363 37.97 -8.85 -51.46
N GLU A 364 38.77 -8.64 -50.42
CA GLU A 364 40.16 -8.19 -50.51
C GLU A 364 41.03 -9.20 -51.29
N HIS A 365 40.94 -10.50 -50.94
CA HIS A 365 41.63 -11.58 -51.67
C HIS A 365 41.27 -11.57 -53.17
N ALA A 366 39.98 -11.44 -53.48
CA ALA A 366 39.51 -11.40 -54.87
C ALA A 366 40.12 -10.24 -55.66
N HIS A 367 40.21 -9.05 -55.07
CA HIS A 367 40.80 -7.87 -55.74
C HIS A 367 42.29 -8.04 -56.02
N ILE A 368 43.06 -8.62 -55.09
CA ILE A 368 44.49 -8.87 -55.31
C ILE A 368 44.71 -9.91 -56.41
N PHE A 369 43.92 -10.99 -56.41
CA PHE A 369 44.01 -12.02 -57.44
C PHE A 369 43.64 -11.52 -58.83
N ILE A 370 42.67 -10.60 -58.94
CA ILE A 370 42.34 -9.94 -60.20
C ILE A 370 43.53 -9.11 -60.69
N ALA A 371 44.17 -8.33 -59.81
CA ALA A 371 45.35 -7.52 -60.17
C ALA A 371 46.53 -8.40 -60.64
N GLN A 372 46.80 -9.51 -59.94
CA GLN A 372 47.85 -10.46 -60.34
C GLN A 372 47.56 -11.12 -61.70
N GLN A 373 46.29 -11.41 -61.99
CA GLN A 373 45.90 -11.97 -63.28
C GLN A 373 46.04 -10.95 -64.42
N ASP A 374 45.67 -9.69 -64.19
CA ASP A 374 45.83 -8.61 -65.16
C ASP A 374 47.32 -8.39 -65.53
N GLU A 375 48.21 -8.42 -64.54
CA GLU A 375 49.66 -8.33 -64.78
C GLU A 375 50.17 -9.54 -65.58
N ARG A 376 49.64 -10.74 -65.31
CA ARG A 376 50.00 -11.94 -66.08
C ARG A 376 49.48 -11.87 -67.51
N LEU A 377 48.24 -11.41 -67.73
CA LEU A 377 47.68 -11.21 -69.06
C LEU A 377 48.49 -10.18 -69.84
N THR A 378 48.85 -9.05 -69.23
CA THR A 378 49.71 -8.03 -69.85
C THR A 378 51.07 -8.61 -70.27
N ARG A 379 51.70 -9.44 -69.42
CA ARG A 379 52.94 -10.13 -69.76
C ARG A 379 52.75 -11.15 -70.89
N GLN A 380 51.66 -11.89 -70.87
CA GLN A 380 51.33 -12.85 -71.93
C GLN A 380 51.08 -12.14 -73.26
N ASP A 381 50.36 -11.02 -73.27
CA ASP A 381 50.13 -10.21 -74.47
C ASP A 381 51.43 -9.64 -75.03
N ALA A 382 52.35 -9.18 -74.16
CA ALA A 382 53.68 -8.75 -74.57
C ALA A 382 54.51 -9.90 -75.18
N GLN A 383 54.47 -11.09 -74.58
CA GLN A 383 55.13 -12.28 -75.11
C GLN A 383 54.51 -12.73 -76.44
N ILE A 384 53.19 -12.70 -76.58
CA ILE A 384 52.49 -13.01 -77.83
C ILE A 384 52.91 -12.00 -78.91
N ALA A 385 53.01 -10.71 -78.59
CA ALA A 385 53.49 -9.70 -79.52
C ALA A 385 54.94 -9.97 -79.98
N GLU A 386 55.83 -10.34 -79.06
CA GLU A 386 57.23 -10.69 -79.36
C GLU A 386 57.36 -11.96 -80.20
N LEU A 387 56.61 -13.01 -79.87
CA LEU A 387 56.55 -14.25 -80.67
C LEU A 387 56.00 -13.97 -82.07
N THR A 388 54.94 -13.15 -82.17
CA THR A 388 54.35 -12.75 -83.46
C THR A 388 55.37 -12.01 -84.33
N ALA A 389 56.14 -11.08 -83.76
CA ALA A 389 57.20 -10.36 -84.47
C ALA A 389 58.34 -11.30 -84.91
N SER A 390 58.71 -12.27 -84.06
CA SER A 390 59.73 -13.27 -84.38
C SER A 390 59.29 -14.20 -85.52
N LEU A 391 58.03 -14.65 -85.51
CA LEU A 391 57.43 -15.44 -86.58
C LEU A 391 57.35 -14.67 -87.90
N GLN A 392 56.96 -13.39 -87.88
CA GLN A 392 56.98 -12.53 -89.06
C GLN A 392 58.40 -12.40 -89.64
N THR A 393 59.41 -12.27 -88.78
CA THR A 393 60.82 -12.19 -89.20
C THR A 393 61.30 -13.51 -89.82
N LEU A 394 60.91 -14.66 -89.25
CA LEU A 394 61.25 -15.98 -89.80
C LEU A 394 60.54 -16.24 -91.14
N GLN A 395 59.26 -15.88 -91.25
CA GLN A 395 58.48 -15.96 -92.49
C GLN A 395 59.14 -15.14 -93.60
N ALA A 396 59.55 -13.90 -93.30
CA ALA A 396 60.26 -13.04 -94.24
C ALA A 396 61.61 -13.62 -94.71
N ARG A 397 62.29 -14.42 -93.87
CA ARG A 397 63.52 -15.12 -94.25
C ARG A 397 63.23 -16.34 -95.13
N LEU A 398 62.17 -17.09 -94.83
CA LEU A 398 61.76 -18.26 -95.61
C LEU A 398 61.24 -17.88 -97.01
N ASP A 399 60.54 -16.76 -97.13
CA ASP A 399 60.05 -16.23 -98.41
C ASP A 399 61.18 -15.60 -99.28
N SER A 400 62.40 -15.52 -98.74
CA SER A 400 63.59 -14.94 -99.41
C SER A 400 64.63 -15.97 -99.87
N GLU A 401 64.39 -17.26 -99.62
CA GLU A 401 65.08 -18.41 -100.25
C GLU A 401 64.21 -18.97 -101.39
#